data_AF-A0A6L7XK17-F1
#
_entry.id   AF-A0A6L7XK17-F1
#
_cell.length_a   1.000
_cell.length_b   1.000
_cell.length_c   1.000
_cell.angle_alpha   90.00
_cell.angle_beta   90.00
_cell.angle_gamma   90.00
#
_symmetry.space_group_name_H-M   'P 1'
#
loop_
_entity.id
_entity.type
_entity.pdbx_description
1 polymer ?
#
loop_
_entity_poly.entity_id
_entity_poly.type
_entity_poly.pdbx_seq_one_letter_code
_entity_poly.pdbx_strand_id
1 'polypeptide(L)'
;MIRTLLIRILPFLVPIILFAVWYYLARRRAGKAGEKAPSWREAPWGWIALSGLLVLALGLAFFRLSTGASPDGTYVPPKYEDGRVIPGHVEP
;
A
#
# COMPACT_ATOMS: atom_id res chain seq x y z
N MET A 1 -9.26 -12.42 11.75
CA MET A 1 -9.15 -10.94 11.70
C MET A 1 -7.70 -10.46 11.57
N ILE A 2 -6.78 -10.85 12.47
CA ILE A 2 -5.36 -10.45 12.42
C ILE A 2 -4.66 -10.76 11.08
N ARG A 3 -4.96 -11.92 10.47
CA ARG A 3 -4.42 -12.35 9.17
C ARG A 3 -4.73 -11.36 8.04
N THR A 4 -5.98 -10.91 7.96
CA THR A 4 -6.45 -9.95 6.94
C THR A 4 -5.79 -8.59 7.13
N LEU A 5 -5.62 -8.19 8.39
CA LEU A 5 -5.00 -6.93 8.77
C LEU A 5 -3.50 -6.92 8.42
N LEU A 6 -2.79 -8.02 8.70
CA LEU A 6 -1.40 -8.22 8.31
C LEU A 6 -1.25 -8.20 6.78
N ILE A 7 -2.06 -8.95 6.02
CA ILE A 7 -1.94 -9.00 4.56
C ILE A 7 -2.19 -7.64 3.90
N ARG A 8 -3.01 -6.77 4.49
CA ARG A 8 -3.31 -5.42 3.97
C ARG A 8 -2.28 -4.38 4.38
N ILE A 9 -1.80 -4.41 5.62
CA ILE A 9 -0.88 -3.39 6.17
C ILE A 9 0.58 -3.73 5.89
N LEU A 10 0.93 -5.02 5.85
CA LEU A 10 2.32 -5.44 5.63
C LEU A 10 2.90 -4.90 4.31
N PRO A 11 2.21 -4.95 3.14
CA PRO A 11 2.73 -4.38 1.89
C PRO A 11 2.98 -2.87 1.99
N PHE A 12 2.15 -2.16 2.75
CA PHE A 12 2.33 -0.74 3.02
C PHE A 12 3.56 -0.46 3.91
N LEU A 13 3.84 -1.33 4.87
CA LEU A 13 4.99 -1.21 5.77
C LEU A 13 6.33 -1.66 5.14
N VAL A 14 6.30 -2.55 4.15
CA VAL A 14 7.51 -3.08 3.48
C VAL A 14 8.51 -1.99 3.07
N PRO A 15 8.15 -0.90 2.35
CA PRO A 15 9.13 0.12 1.95
C PRO A 15 9.74 0.88 3.14
N ILE A 16 8.94 1.14 4.18
CA ILE A 16 9.40 1.80 5.41
C ILE A 16 10.42 0.92 6.12
N ILE A 17 10.12 -0.38 6.24
CA ILE A 17 10.99 -1.36 6.88
C ILE A 17 12.29 -1.52 6.09
N LEU A 18 12.21 -1.65 4.75
CA LEU A 18 13.40 -1.77 3.90
C LEU A 18 14.32 -0.55 4.03
N PHE A 19 13.75 0.66 4.03
CA PHE A 19 14.51 1.88 4.25
C PHE A 19 15.17 1.93 5.64
N ALA A 20 14.41 1.62 6.69
CA ALA A 20 14.91 1.62 8.06
C ALA A 20 16.05 0.60 8.25
N VAL A 21 15.92 -0.60 7.67
CA VAL A 21 16.95 -1.63 7.69
C VAL A 21 18.20 -1.17 6.94
N TRP A 22 18.06 -0.61 5.73
CA TRP A 22 19.19 -0.08 4.98
C TRP A 22 19.93 1.02 5.76
N TYR A 23 19.17 1.98 6.31
CA TYR A 23 19.74 3.09 7.09
C TYR A 23 20.48 2.60 8.34
N TYR A 24 19.90 1.65 9.06
CA TYR A 24 20.52 1.03 10.24
C TYR A 24 21.83 0.32 9.86
N LEU A 25 21.83 -0.46 8.78
CA LEU A 25 23.02 -1.17 8.30
C LEU A 25 24.11 -0.19 7.82
N ALA A 26 23.74 0.89 7.13
CA ALA A 26 24.66 1.92 6.66
C ALA A 26 25.35 2.63 7.83
N ARG A 27 24.60 3.03 8.87
CA ARG A 27 25.18 3.62 10.10
C ARG A 27 26.10 2.65 10.84
N ARG A 28 25.71 1.37 10.91
CA ARG A 28 26.52 0.34 11.57
C ARG A 28 27.83 0.05 10.82
N ARG A 29 27.84 0.16 9.49
CA ARG A 29 29.05 0.05 8.66
C ARG A 29 29.98 1.24 8.88
N ALA A 30 29.47 2.47 8.83
CA ALA A 30 30.27 3.67 9.04
C ALA A 30 30.97 3.68 10.42
N GLY A 31 30.24 3.29 11.48
CA GLY A 31 30.81 3.17 12.82
C GLY A 31 31.91 2.11 12.98
N LYS A 32 31.96 1.09 12.11
CA LYS A 32 33.02 0.06 12.10
C LYS A 32 34.22 0.45 11.23
N ALA A 33 34.01 1.28 10.21
CA ALA A 33 35.05 1.71 9.29
C ALA A 33 35.78 2.99 9.72
N GLY A 34 35.34 3.65 10.80
CA GLY A 34 35.85 4.97 11.21
C GLY A 34 35.44 6.10 10.27
N GLU A 35 34.53 5.82 9.33
CA GLU A 35 33.98 6.81 8.40
C GLU A 35 32.90 7.64 9.09
N LYS A 36 32.72 8.89 8.64
CA LYS A 36 31.65 9.75 9.14
C LYS A 36 30.30 9.05 8.91
N ALA A 37 29.54 8.90 9.99
CA ALA A 37 28.18 8.38 9.89
C ALA A 37 27.37 9.28 8.95
N PRO A 38 26.59 8.71 8.01
CA PRO A 38 25.81 9.51 7.07
C PRO A 38 24.88 10.45 7.84
N SER A 39 24.99 11.74 7.55
CA SER A 39 24.15 12.77 8.17
C SER A 39 22.71 12.60 7.70
N TRP A 40 21.73 12.89 8.57
CA TRP A 40 20.32 12.91 8.18
C TRP A 40 20.05 13.84 7.00
N ARG A 41 20.86 14.90 6.85
CA ARG A 41 20.79 15.84 5.71
C ARG A 41 21.32 15.26 4.40
N GLU A 42 22.18 14.25 4.47
CA GLU A 42 22.77 13.56 3.30
C GLU A 42 21.96 12.33 2.90
N ALA A 43 20.88 12.04 3.62
CA ALA A 43 19.99 10.95 3.25
C ALA A 43 19.46 11.17 1.82
N PRO A 44 19.31 10.10 1.02
CA PRO A 44 18.89 10.20 -0.37
C PRO A 44 17.38 10.44 -0.47
N TRP A 45 16.92 11.60 0.00
CA TRP A 45 15.50 11.99 0.11
C TRP A 45 14.73 11.82 -1.20
N GLY A 46 15.37 12.10 -2.34
CA GLY A 46 14.78 11.89 -3.66
C GLY A 46 14.43 10.42 -3.93
N TRP A 47 15.32 9.50 -3.57
CA TRP A 47 15.07 8.05 -3.72
C TRP A 47 14.02 7.54 -2.74
N ILE A 48 13.98 8.09 -1.52
CA ILE A 48 12.94 7.77 -0.53
C ILE A 48 11.57 8.24 -1.04
N ALA A 49 11.46 9.48 -1.52
CA ALA A 49 10.23 10.00 -2.09
C ALA A 49 9.78 9.21 -3.32
N LEU A 50 10.72 8.89 -4.23
CA LEU A 50 10.42 8.11 -5.44
C LEU A 50 9.94 6.69 -5.10
N SER A 51 10.58 6.02 -4.14
CA SER A 51 10.16 4.69 -3.71
C SER A 51 8.79 4.71 -3.04
N GLY A 52 8.49 5.73 -2.23
CA GLY A 52 7.16 5.94 -1.66
C GLY A 52 6.09 6.15 -2.74
N LEU A 53 6.40 6.97 -3.75
CA LEU A 53 5.51 7.22 -4.89
C LEU A 53 5.26 5.94 -5.70
N LEU A 54 6.30 5.13 -5.95
CA LEU A 54 6.17 3.85 -6.66
C LEU A 54 5.28 2.87 -5.89
N VAL A 55 5.44 2.76 -4.57
CA VAL A 55 4.60 1.89 -3.75
C VAL A 55 3.15 2.37 -3.78
N LEU A 56 2.91 3.68 -3.68
CA LEU A 56 1.58 4.25 -3.79
C LEU A 56 0.93 3.90 -5.15
N ALA A 57 1.66 4.11 -6.24
CA ALA A 57 1.17 3.81 -7.59
C ALA A 57 0.84 2.32 -7.76
N LEU A 58 1.72 1.43 -7.29
CA LEU A 58 1.50 -0.02 -7.32
C LEU A 58 0.31 -0.42 -6.44
N GLY A 59 0.14 0.19 -5.28
CA GLY A 59 -1.01 -0.05 -4.40
C GLY A 59 -2.34 0.34 -5.05
N LEU A 60 -2.39 1.48 -5.74
CA LEU A 60 -3.56 1.92 -6.49
C LEU A 60 -3.85 0.98 -7.68
N ALA A 61 -2.83 0.60 -8.45
CA ALA A 61 -2.96 -0.35 -9.54
C ALA A 61 -3.48 -1.72 -9.05
N PHE A 62 -2.93 -2.22 -7.95
CA PHE A 62 -3.41 -3.45 -7.32
C PHE A 62 -4.87 -3.34 -6.90
N PHE A 63 -5.28 -2.23 -6.27
CA PHE A 63 -6.67 -1.99 -5.89
C PHE A 63 -7.60 -1.99 -7.11
N ARG A 64 -7.19 -1.31 -8.19
CA ARG A 64 -7.96 -1.25 -9.44
C ARG A 64 -8.15 -2.63 -10.08
N LEU A 65 -7.15 -3.50 -10.00
CA LEU A 65 -7.19 -4.85 -10.57
C LEU A 65 -7.90 -5.87 -9.68
N SER A 66 -7.84 -5.70 -8.36
CA SER A 66 -8.43 -6.65 -7.39
C SER A 66 -9.88 -6.31 -7.03
N THR A 67 -10.28 -5.03 -7.12
CA THR A 67 -11.64 -4.58 -6.82
C THR A 67 -12.41 -4.50 -8.14
N GLY A 68 -12.85 -5.66 -8.63
CA GLY A 68 -13.50 -5.84 -9.93
C GLY A 68 -14.93 -5.34 -10.04
N ALA A 69 -15.25 -4.15 -9.53
CA ALA A 69 -16.51 -3.50 -9.87
C ALA A 69 -16.37 -2.88 -11.27
N SER A 70 -17.17 -3.34 -12.24
CA SER A 70 -17.26 -2.72 -13.56
C SER A 70 -17.63 -1.23 -13.37
N PRO A 71 -16.81 -0.28 -13.88
CA PRO A 71 -17.15 1.14 -13.81
C PRO A 71 -18.48 1.47 -14.50
N ASP A 72 -18.89 0.62 -15.45
CA ASP A 72 -20.07 0.80 -16.30
C ASP A 72 -21.31 0.09 -15.77
N GLY A 73 -21.24 -0.48 -14.57
CA GLY A 73 -22.34 -1.26 -14.03
C GLY A 73 -23.58 -0.41 -13.70
N THR A 74 -24.76 -0.84 -14.15
CA THR A 74 -26.02 -0.16 -13.84
C THR A 74 -26.46 -0.55 -12.44
N TYR A 75 -26.61 0.45 -11.56
CA TYR A 75 -27.14 0.22 -10.23
C TYR A 75 -28.64 -0.11 -10.29
N VAL A 76 -28.99 -1.31 -9.86
CA VAL A 76 -30.38 -1.75 -9.70
C VAL A 76 -30.77 -1.53 -8.23
N PRO A 77 -31.70 -0.61 -7.94
CA PRO A 77 -32.12 -0.35 -6.57
C PRO A 77 -32.87 -1.56 -5.98
N PRO A 78 -32.82 -1.74 -4.65
CA PRO A 78 -33.56 -2.79 -3.98
C PRO A 78 -35.06 -2.69 -4.26
N LYS A 79 -35.71 -3.82 -4.52
CA LYS A 79 -37.14 -3.91 -4.82
C LYS A 79 -37.84 -4.79 -3.79
N TYR A 80 -39.10 -4.50 -3.55
CA TYR A 80 -39.96 -5.33 -2.71
C TYR A 80 -40.98 -6.03 -3.62
N GLU A 81 -40.83 -7.35 -3.77
CA GLU A 81 -41.70 -8.20 -4.59
C GLU A 81 -42.13 -9.42 -3.77
N ASP A 82 -43.42 -9.79 -3.85
CA ASP A 82 -44.01 -10.97 -3.20
C ASP A 82 -43.68 -11.11 -1.69
N GLY A 83 -43.69 -9.98 -0.97
CA GLY A 83 -43.45 -9.98 0.47
C GLY A 83 -41.98 -10.15 0.87
N ARG A 84 -41.04 -10.06 -0.07
CA ARG A 84 -39.60 -10.17 0.17
C ARG A 84 -38.84 -8.96 -0.35
N VAL A 85 -37.83 -8.54 0.40
CA VAL A 85 -36.88 -7.51 -0.02
C VAL A 85 -35.81 -8.17 -0.90
N ILE A 86 -35.77 -7.81 -2.17
CA ILE A 86 -34.69 -8.15 -3.09
C ILE A 86 -33.60 -7.08 -2.93
N PRO A 87 -32.39 -7.43 -2.47
CA PRO A 87 -31.32 -6.47 -2.27
C PRO A 87 -30.84 -5.89 -3.60
N GLY A 88 -30.45 -4.60 -3.57
CA GLY A 88 -29.90 -3.93 -4.74
C GLY A 88 -28.56 -4.54 -5.13
N HIS A 89 -28.30 -4.58 -6.44
CA HIS A 89 -27.06 -5.06 -7.00
C HIS A 89 -26.63 -4.18 -8.17
N VAL A 90 -25.39 -4.35 -8.61
CA VAL A 90 -24.87 -3.71 -9.82
C VAL A 90 -24.86 -4.76 -10.92
N GLU A 91 -25.62 -4.54 -11.99
CA GLU A 91 -25.55 -5.38 -13.20
C GLU A 91 -24.40 -4.88 -14.09
N PRO A 92 -23.59 -5.79 -14.67
CA PRO A 92 -22.45 -5.44 -15.53
C PRO A 92 -22.84 -4.84 -16.89
#